data_AF-A0A7C4YX17-F1
#
_entry.id   AF-A0A7C4YX17-F1
#
_cell.length_a   1.000
_cell.length_b   1.000
_cell.length_c   1.000
_cell.angle_alpha   90.00
_cell.angle_beta   90.00
_cell.angle_gamma   90.00
#
_symmetry.space_group_name_H-M   'P 1'
#
loop_
_entity.id
_entity.type
_entity.pdbx_description
1 polymer ?
#
loop_
_entity_poly.entity_id
_entity_poly.type
_entity_poly.pdbx_seq_one_letter_code
_entity_poly.pdbx_strand_id
1 'polypeptide(L)' 'AEGVLDFRGTLGVSKETPVGFQKITLNFELDTDATPEQLETLLKLSKRYCVIYQTLLNPPTIEVSVGPAAV' A
#
# COMPACT_ATOMS: atom_id res chain seq x y z
N ALA A 1 3.46 7.16 -7.87
CA ALA A 1 3.30 6.57 -6.53
C ALA A 1 4.68 6.43 -5.90
N GLU A 2 4.80 6.74 -4.62
CA GLU A 2 6.07 6.78 -3.89
C GLU A 2 5.95 5.99 -2.58
N GLY A 3 7.03 5.33 -2.17
CA GLY A 3 7.08 4.53 -0.94
C GLY A 3 8.37 4.81 -0.17
N VAL A 4 8.23 5.00 1.14
CA VAL A 4 9.37 5.15 2.07
C VAL A 4 9.59 3.82 2.77
N LEU A 5 10.83 3.33 2.75
CA LEU A 5 11.25 2.10 3.43
C LEU A 5 12.58 2.32 4.14
N ASP A 6 12.83 1.50 5.15
CA ASP A 6 14.15 1.38 5.78
C ASP A 6 14.67 -0.06 5.60
N PHE A 7 15.60 -0.21 4.67
CA PHE A 7 16.17 -1.51 4.31
C PHE A 7 16.95 -2.16 5.46
N ARG A 8 17.34 -1.43 6.51
CA ARG A 8 18.03 -2.04 7.65
C ARG A 8 17.17 -3.11 8.31
N GLY A 9 15.85 -2.94 8.32
CA GLY A 9 14.91 -3.96 8.80
C GLY A 9 14.87 -5.15 7.84
N THR A 10 14.59 -4.89 6.56
CA THR A 10 14.46 -5.93 5.51
C THR A 10 15.71 -6.78 5.36
N LEU A 11 16.89 -6.16 5.47
CA LEU A 11 18.19 -6.83 5.36
C LEU A 11 18.68 -7.42 6.71
N GLY A 12 17.88 -7.31 7.78
CA GLY A 12 18.21 -7.87 9.09
C GLY A 12 19.36 -7.18 9.82
N VAL A 13 19.75 -5.97 9.40
CA VAL A 13 20.82 -5.16 10.01
C VAL A 13 20.38 -4.56 11.34
N SER A 14 19.11 -4.19 11.46
CA SER A 14 18.52 -3.60 12.67
C SER A 14 17.24 -4.34 13.05
N LYS A 15 17.17 -4.82 14.30
CA LYS A 15 15.97 -5.48 14.84
C LYS A 15 14.87 -4.50 15.25
N GLU A 16 15.22 -3.23 15.47
CA GLU A 16 14.28 -2.18 15.87
C GLU A 16 13.59 -1.52 14.69
N THR A 17 14.13 -1.71 13.47
CA THR A 17 13.57 -1.15 12.25
C THR A 17 12.44 -2.04 11.73
N PRO A 18 11.20 -1.55 11.61
CA PRO A 18 10.09 -2.33 11.04
C PRO A 18 10.36 -2.72 9.59
N VAL A 19 10.06 -3.96 9.23
CA VAL A 19 10.11 -4.43 7.83
C VAL A 19 8.82 -4.03 7.12
N GLY A 20 8.95 -3.30 6.01
CA GLY A 20 7.83 -2.91 5.15
C GLY A 20 7.85 -1.42 4.78
N PHE A 21 6.80 -0.98 4.08
CA PHE A 21 6.59 0.42 3.78
C PHE A 21 6.21 1.19 5.05
N GLN A 22 6.92 2.29 5.33
CA GLN A 22 6.60 3.20 6.43
C GLN A 22 5.61 4.28 6.01
N LYS A 23 5.65 4.67 4.73
CA LYS A 23 4.74 5.64 4.13
C LYS A 23 4.55 5.31 2.66
N ILE A 24 3.32 5.42 2.17
CA ILE A 24 2.99 5.34 0.75
C ILE A 24 2.26 6.62 0.37
N THR A 25 2.68 7.25 -0.72
CA THR A 25 2.07 8.46 -1.27
C THR A 25 1.60 8.19 -2.70
N LEU A 26 0.32 8.44 -2.95
CA LEU A 26 -0.30 8.31 -4.27
C LEU A 26 -0.68 9.71 -4.75
N ASN A 27 -0.06 10.13 -5.85
CA ASN A 27 -0.38 11.37 -6.55
C ASN A 27 -0.97 11.00 -7.90
N PHE A 28 -2.06 11.67 -8.27
CA PHE A 28 -2.75 11.48 -9.54
C PHE A 28 -2.74 12.82 -10.27
N GLU A 29 -2.11 12.85 -11.43
CA GLU A 29 -2.22 13.96 -12.38
C GLU A 29 -3.33 13.59 -13.36
N LEU A 30 -4.38 14.40 -13.41
CA LEU A 30 -5.57 14.15 -14.21
C LEU A 30 -5.70 15.27 -15.24
N ASP A 31 -5.63 14.90 -16.52
CA ASP A 31 -5.95 15.79 -17.63
C ASP A 31 -7.46 15.70 -17.89
N THR A 32 -8.22 16.66 -17.35
CA THR A 32 -9.68 16.63 -17.39
C THR A 32 -10.28 18.01 -17.09
N ASP A 33 -11.44 18.30 -17.70
CA ASP A 33 -12.24 19.50 -17.40
C ASP A 33 -13.21 19.30 -16.22
N ALA A 34 -12.91 18.37 -15.32
CA ALA A 34 -13.81 18.01 -14.23
C ALA A 34 -13.88 19.13 -13.18
N THR A 35 -15.07 19.37 -12.63
CA THR A 35 -15.24 20.37 -11.58
C THR A 35 -14.58 19.90 -10.27
N PRO A 36 -14.28 20.82 -9.33
CA PRO A 36 -13.75 20.45 -8.02
C PRO A 36 -14.59 19.39 -7.29
N GLU A 37 -15.91 19.48 -7.36
CA GLU A 37 -16.84 18.54 -6.71
C GLU A 37 -16.76 17.14 -7.33
N GLN A 38 -16.55 17.07 -8.65
CA GLN A 38 -16.33 15.80 -9.35
C GLN A 38 -14.99 15.17 -8.97
N LEU A 39 -13.93 15.98 -8.84
CA LEU A 39 -12.62 15.51 -8.39
C LEU A 39 -12.65 15.02 -6.94
N GLU A 40 -13.35 15.72 -6.05
CA GLU A 40 -13.58 15.26 -4.67
C GLU A 40 -14.34 13.94 -4.64
N THR A 41 -15.36 13.81 -5.49
CA THR A 41 -16.13 12.56 -5.63
C THR A 41 -15.22 11.43 -6.14
N LEU A 42 -14.40 11.68 -7.16
CA LEU A 42 -13.44 10.71 -7.68
C LEU A 42 -12.46 10.26 -6.59
N LEU A 43 -11.92 11.18 -5.80
CA LEU A 43 -11.00 10.84 -4.70
C LEU A 43 -11.71 10.00 -3.63
N LYS A 44 -12.94 10.37 -3.26
CA LYS A 44 -13.76 9.63 -2.29
C LYS A 44 -14.06 8.21 -2.79
N LEU A 45 -14.45 8.06 -4.05
CA LEU A 45 -14.75 6.75 -4.64
C LEU A 45 -13.49 5.91 -4.81
N SER A 46 -12.37 6.52 -5.20
CA SER A 46 -11.06 5.85 -5.29
C SER A 46 -10.65 5.27 -3.94
N LYS A 47 -10.76 6.04 -2.85
CA LYS A 47 -10.47 5.53 -1.50
C LYS A 47 -11.43 4.41 -1.10
N ARG A 48 -12.72 4.53 -1.43
CA ARG A 48 -13.74 3.54 -1.05
C ARG A 48 -13.61 2.21 -1.77
N TYR A 49 -13.31 2.24 -3.07
CA TYR A 49 -13.40 1.06 -3.94
C TYR A 49 -12.05 0.56 -4.46
N CYS A 50 -10.94 1.27 -4.23
CA CYS A 50 -9.62 0.73 -4.52
C CYS A 50 -9.32 -0.44 -3.58
N VAL A 51 -9.36 -1.66 -4.12
CA VAL A 51 -9.08 -2.91 -3.40
C VAL A 51 -7.74 -2.81 -2.68
N ILE A 52 -6.68 -2.34 -3.36
CA ILE A 52 -5.34 -2.21 -2.77
C ILE A 52 -5.34 -1.25 -1.58
N TYR A 53 -5.95 -0.07 -1.71
CA TYR A 53 -6.02 0.89 -0.60
C TYR A 53 -6.77 0.30 0.61
N GLN A 54 -7.89 -0.38 0.36
CA GLN A 54 -8.67 -1.02 1.42
C GLN A 54 -7.93 -2.18 2.08
N THR A 55 -7.23 -3.02 1.32
CA THR A 55 -6.39 -4.11 1.84
C THR A 55 -5.22 -3.59 2.67
N LEU A 56 -4.63 -2.45 2.32
CA LEU A 56 -3.54 -1.85 3.12
C LEU A 56 -4.04 -1.30 4.45
N LEU A 57 -5.24 -0.71 4.50
CA LEU A 57 -5.82 -0.20 5.75
C LEU A 57 -6.44 -1.31 6.62
N ASN A 58 -7.02 -2.31 5.97
CA ASN A 58 -7.70 -3.44 6.61
C ASN A 58 -7.08 -4.73 6.06
N PRO A 59 -5.89 -5.11 6.54
CA PRO A 59 -5.22 -6.32 6.05
C PRO A 59 -6.11 -7.55 6.35
N PRO A 60 -6.39 -8.40 5.35
CA PRO A 60 -7.09 -9.65 5.58
C PRO A 60 -6.21 -10.59 6.39
N THR A 61 -6.76 -11.73 6.82
CA THR A 61 -5.95 -12.84 7.33
C THR A 61 -4.93 -13.25 6.27
N ILE A 62 -3.65 -13.20 6.63
CA ILE A 62 -2.55 -13.66 5.78
C ILE A 62 -2.03 -14.97 6.39
N GLU A 63 -2.13 -16.04 5.64
CA GLU A 63 -1.60 -17.35 6.03
C GLU A 63 -0.32 -17.64 5.23
N VAL A 64 0.71 -18.10 5.94
CA VAL A 64 1.97 -18.53 5.35
C VAL A 64 2.25 -19.95 5.83
N SER A 65 2.43 -20.87 4.89
CA SER A 65 2.72 -22.27 5.19
C SER A 65 4.02 -22.71 4.52
N VAL A 66 4.68 -23.69 5.12
CA VAL A 66 5.83 -24.37 4.54
C VAL A 66 5.44 -25.82 4.29
N GLY A 67 5.62 -26.27 3.05
CA GLY A 67 5.47 -27.67 2.67
C GLY A 67 6.80 -28.40 2.77
N PRO A 68 6.81 -29.74 2.91
CA PRO A 68 8.04 -30.52 2.83
C PRO A 68 8.70 -30.31 1.45
N ALA A 69 10.03 -30.16 1.44
CA ALA A 69 10.78 -30.23 0.19
C ALA A 69 10.58 -31.63 -0.41
N ALA A 70 10.22 -31.71 -1.69
CA ALA A 70 10.22 -32.98 -2.40
C ALA A 70 11.67 -33.49 -2.42
N VAL A 71 11.94 -34.53 -1.63
CA VAL A 71 13.20 -35.30 -1.65
C VAL A 71 13.11 -36.30 -2.78
#